data_AF-A0A1M4SB21-F1
#
_entry.id   AF-A0A1M4SB21-F1
#
_cell.length_a   1.000
_cell.length_b   1.000
_cell.length_c   1.000
_cell.angle_alpha   90.00
_cell.angle_beta   90.00
_cell.angle_gamma   90.00
#
_symmetry.space_group_name_H-M   'P 1'
#
loop_
_entity.id
_entity.type
_entity.pdbx_description
1 polymer ?
#
loop_
_entity_poly.entity_id
_entity_poly.type
_entity_poly.pdbx_seq_one_letter_code
_entity_poly.pdbx_strand_id
1 'polypeptide(L)'
;MLGNDIVDLTEAKKQSNIFRPRYFDKTLTASEQYIVQQSVNPELCFWKIWTCKEAVYKSAQREFGFKSFYNPLQFNIECLKEFQAKVCYNYNIYNVDIEINNNFIYSFTSNDFKTDYCILSSQFSVLQQISTKFNQPISLNKNENGLPYLKLLSHDKICSITHHGAYFAIQYLC
;
A
#
# COMPACT_ATOMS: atom_id res chain seq x y z
N MET A 1 9.69 -6.88 -4.77
CA MET A 1 10.26 -6.02 -3.70
C MET A 1 9.28 -5.94 -2.55
N LEU A 2 9.22 -4.88 -1.74
CA LEU A 2 8.13 -4.67 -0.76
C LEU A 2 7.38 -3.37 -1.07
N GLY A 3 6.09 -3.32 -0.75
CA GLY A 3 5.23 -2.16 -0.96
C GLY A 3 3.94 -2.28 -0.15
N ASN A 4 3.43 -1.14 0.34
CA ASN A 4 2.24 -1.11 1.19
C ASN A 4 1.35 0.11 0.91
N ASP A 5 0.09 0.02 1.29
CA ASP A 5 -0.82 1.15 1.29
C ASP A 5 -1.87 1.07 2.38
N ILE A 6 -2.29 2.23 2.92
CA ILE A 6 -3.29 2.33 3.98
C ILE A 6 -4.35 3.35 3.60
N VAL A 7 -5.60 3.01 3.87
CA VAL A 7 -6.74 3.92 3.73
C VAL A 7 -7.51 3.95 5.05
N ASP A 8 -7.46 5.10 5.73
CA ASP A 8 -8.44 5.49 6.75
C ASP A 8 -9.87 5.53 6.17
N LEU A 9 -10.75 4.67 6.69
CA LEU A 9 -12.15 4.57 6.25
C LEU A 9 -13.03 5.74 6.70
N THR A 10 -12.65 6.45 7.76
CA THR A 10 -13.35 7.67 8.19
C THR A 10 -13.04 8.82 7.24
N GLU A 11 -11.78 8.96 6.84
CA GLU A 11 -11.37 9.98 5.89
C GLU A 11 -11.87 9.66 4.47
N ALA A 12 -11.80 8.39 4.08
CA ALA A 12 -12.31 7.91 2.80
C ALA A 12 -13.78 8.24 2.55
N LYS A 13 -14.64 8.11 3.58
CA LYS A 13 -16.07 8.47 3.50
C LYS A 13 -16.32 9.94 3.18
N LYS A 14 -15.39 10.83 3.54
CA LYS A 14 -15.48 12.27 3.19
C LYS A 14 -15.09 12.52 1.74
N GLN A 15 -14.37 11.59 1.12
CA GLN A 15 -13.93 11.68 -0.28
C GLN A 15 -15.06 11.24 -1.22
N SER A 16 -16.03 12.13 -1.39
CA SER A 16 -17.28 11.92 -2.13
C SER A 16 -17.13 11.71 -3.66
N ASN A 17 -15.91 11.73 -4.20
CA ASN A 17 -15.66 11.80 -5.64
C ASN A 17 -15.22 10.49 -6.30
N ILE A 18 -15.04 9.40 -5.55
CA ILE A 18 -14.51 8.13 -6.08
C ILE A 18 -15.40 7.46 -7.13
N PHE A 19 -16.73 7.69 -7.07
CA PHE A 19 -17.70 7.15 -8.03
C PHE A 19 -18.05 8.10 -9.17
N ARG A 20 -17.34 9.24 -9.31
CA ARG A 20 -17.50 10.05 -10.52
C ARG A 20 -16.98 9.24 -11.72
N PRO A 21 -17.73 9.14 -12.83
CA PRO A 21 -17.39 8.26 -13.94
C PRO A 21 -15.94 8.39 -14.40
N ARG A 22 -15.47 9.64 -14.60
CA ARG A 22 -14.10 9.90 -15.04
C ARG A 22 -13.00 9.42 -14.08
N TYR A 23 -13.25 9.43 -12.76
CA TYR A 23 -12.28 8.95 -11.78
C TYR A 23 -12.31 7.43 -11.67
N PHE A 24 -13.53 6.87 -11.67
CA PHE A 24 -13.78 5.43 -11.66
C PHE A 24 -13.12 4.75 -12.88
N ASP A 25 -13.34 5.29 -14.09
CA ASP A 25 -12.80 4.76 -15.35
C ASP A 25 -11.28 4.90 -15.48
N LYS A 26 -10.68 5.87 -14.80
CA LYS A 26 -9.21 6.06 -14.78
C LYS A 26 -8.51 5.16 -13.76
N THR A 27 -9.25 4.60 -12.82
CA THR A 27 -8.70 3.85 -11.70
C THR A 27 -8.93 2.35 -11.86
N LEU A 28 -10.10 1.98 -12.39
CA LEU A 28 -10.55 0.60 -12.49
C LEU A 28 -10.76 0.16 -13.94
N THR A 29 -10.30 -1.04 -14.25
CA THR A 29 -10.64 -1.76 -15.48
C THR A 29 -12.11 -2.18 -15.48
N ALA A 30 -12.67 -2.54 -16.64
CA ALA A 30 -14.07 -2.97 -16.72
C ALA A 30 -14.40 -4.16 -15.80
N SER A 31 -13.48 -5.11 -15.62
CA SER A 31 -13.68 -6.24 -14.71
C SER A 31 -13.69 -5.79 -13.25
N GLU A 32 -12.80 -4.88 -12.86
CA GLU A 32 -12.74 -4.32 -11.51
C GLU A 32 -13.97 -3.46 -11.19
N GLN A 33 -14.44 -2.67 -12.17
CA GLN A 33 -15.68 -1.90 -12.06
C GLN A 33 -16.86 -2.83 -11.78
N TYR A 34 -16.96 -3.94 -12.51
CA TYR A 34 -17.99 -4.95 -12.29
C TYR A 34 -17.92 -5.53 -10.87
N ILE A 35 -16.72 -5.90 -10.40
CA ILE A 35 -16.52 -6.40 -9.02
C ILE A 35 -17.03 -5.40 -7.98
N VAL A 36 -16.70 -4.11 -8.15
CA VAL A 36 -17.13 -3.05 -7.23
C VAL A 36 -18.65 -2.87 -7.26
N GLN A 37 -19.26 -2.83 -8.44
CA GLN A 37 -20.70 -2.63 -8.60
C GLN A 37 -21.54 -3.80 -8.04
N GLN A 38 -21.00 -5.02 -8.07
CA GLN A 38 -21.67 -6.20 -7.51
C GLN A 38 -21.39 -6.42 -6.02
N SER A 39 -20.52 -5.60 -5.40
CA SER A 39 -20.19 -5.74 -3.99
C SER A 39 -21.32 -5.27 -3.08
N VAL A 40 -21.48 -5.94 -1.94
CA VAL A 40 -22.38 -5.50 -0.85
C VAL A 40 -22.00 -4.11 -0.35
N ASN A 41 -20.70 -3.79 -0.36
CA ASN A 41 -20.19 -2.46 -0.02
C ASN A 41 -19.24 -1.98 -1.12
N PRO A 42 -19.76 -1.28 -2.16
CA PRO A 42 -18.97 -0.82 -3.29
C PRO A 42 -17.82 0.11 -2.89
N GLU A 43 -18.02 0.98 -1.89
CA GLU A 43 -16.99 1.92 -1.42
C GLU A 43 -15.83 1.16 -0.77
N LEU A 44 -16.13 0.23 0.14
CA LEU A 44 -15.11 -0.60 0.77
C LEU A 44 -14.36 -1.43 -0.29
N CYS A 45 -15.08 -1.99 -1.27
CA CYS A 45 -14.50 -2.77 -2.36
C CYS A 45 -13.56 -1.92 -3.23
N PHE A 46 -13.97 -0.69 -3.56
CA PHE A 46 -13.14 0.28 -4.29
C PHE A 46 -11.82 0.53 -3.54
N TRP A 47 -11.90 0.88 -2.25
CA TRP A 47 -10.70 1.19 -1.45
C TRP A 47 -9.79 -0.02 -1.25
N LYS A 48 -10.37 -1.20 -1.19
CA LYS A 48 -9.61 -2.45 -1.16
C LYS A 48 -8.82 -2.67 -2.46
N ILE A 49 -9.45 -2.49 -3.62
CA ILE A 49 -8.74 -2.56 -4.91
C ILE A 49 -7.66 -1.50 -4.98
N TRP A 50 -7.99 -0.25 -4.63
CA TRP A 50 -7.05 0.86 -4.61
C TRP A 50 -5.79 0.57 -3.80
N THR A 51 -5.96 0.16 -2.53
CA THR A 51 -4.81 -0.13 -1.65
C THR A 51 -3.97 -1.30 -2.17
N CYS A 52 -4.57 -2.32 -2.78
CA CYS A 52 -3.83 -3.42 -3.41
C CYS A 52 -2.97 -2.94 -4.59
N LYS A 53 -3.54 -2.10 -5.46
CA LYS A 53 -2.83 -1.54 -6.62
C LYS A 53 -1.66 -0.65 -6.16
N GLU A 54 -1.88 0.23 -5.18
CA GLU A 54 -0.83 1.12 -4.65
C GLU A 54 0.30 0.35 -3.94
N ALA A 55 -0.04 -0.71 -3.19
CA ALA A 55 0.96 -1.59 -2.58
C ALA A 55 1.87 -2.22 -3.66
N VAL A 56 1.28 -2.72 -4.75
CA VAL A 56 2.03 -3.34 -5.84
C VAL A 56 2.77 -2.32 -6.69
N TYR A 57 2.20 -1.14 -6.92
CA TYR A 57 2.89 -0.01 -7.55
C TYR A 57 4.18 0.34 -6.81
N LYS A 58 4.16 0.46 -5.48
CA LYS A 58 5.36 0.78 -4.69
C LYS A 58 6.40 -0.35 -4.72
N SER A 59 5.95 -1.61 -4.72
CA SER A 59 6.85 -2.76 -4.89
C SER A 59 7.49 -2.76 -6.29
N ALA A 60 6.69 -2.62 -7.35
CA ALA A 60 7.14 -2.58 -8.73
C ALA A 60 8.06 -1.37 -9.01
N GLN A 61 7.77 -0.21 -8.44
CA GLN A 61 8.62 0.98 -8.56
C GLN A 61 10.03 0.70 -8.06
N ARG A 62 10.13 0.01 -6.91
CA ARG A 62 11.42 -0.39 -6.35
C ARG A 62 12.10 -1.47 -7.17
N GLU A 63 11.33 -2.40 -7.72
CA GLU A 63 11.85 -3.53 -8.50
C GLU A 63 12.41 -3.09 -9.86
N PHE A 64 11.70 -2.19 -10.56
CA PHE A 64 12.05 -1.77 -11.91
C PHE A 64 12.69 -0.37 -11.98
N GLY A 65 12.75 0.36 -10.88
CA GLY A 65 13.44 1.66 -10.79
C GLY A 65 12.80 2.78 -11.62
N PHE A 66 11.49 2.70 -11.90
CA PHE A 66 10.82 3.73 -12.69
C PHE A 66 10.50 5.00 -11.88
N LYS A 67 10.41 6.14 -12.57
CA LYS A 67 9.94 7.41 -11.98
C LYS A 67 8.46 7.35 -11.64
N SER A 68 8.04 8.04 -10.60
CA SER A 68 6.64 8.05 -10.18
C SER A 68 5.69 8.49 -11.29
N PHE A 69 4.60 7.77 -11.47
CA PHE A 69 3.56 8.09 -12.45
C PHE A 69 2.17 7.74 -11.90
N TYR A 70 1.13 8.31 -12.51
CA TYR A 70 -0.25 7.98 -12.19
C TYR A 70 -0.86 7.19 -13.35
N ASN A 71 -0.95 5.86 -13.20
CA ASN A 71 -1.65 4.98 -14.15
C ASN A 71 -2.14 3.69 -13.45
N PRO A 72 -3.19 3.77 -12.61
CA PRO A 72 -3.69 2.62 -11.86
C PRO A 72 -4.19 1.46 -12.75
N LEU A 73 -4.57 1.74 -14.00
CA LEU A 73 -5.02 0.74 -14.97
C LEU A 73 -3.91 -0.21 -15.44
N GLN A 74 -2.63 0.09 -15.16
CA GLN A 74 -1.54 -0.86 -15.42
C GLN A 74 -1.43 -1.96 -14.37
N PHE A 75 -2.10 -1.79 -13.22
CA PHE A 75 -2.07 -2.72 -12.09
C PHE A 75 -3.44 -3.39 -12.00
N ASN A 76 -3.53 -4.61 -12.51
CA ASN A 76 -4.82 -5.29 -12.68
C ASN A 76 -5.06 -6.31 -11.57
N ILE A 77 -6.24 -6.29 -10.98
CA ILE A 77 -6.68 -7.32 -10.04
C ILE A 77 -7.03 -8.60 -10.81
N GLU A 78 -6.20 -9.63 -10.65
CA GLU A 78 -6.44 -10.98 -11.20
C GLU A 78 -7.31 -11.82 -10.25
N CYS A 79 -7.19 -11.57 -8.95
CA CYS A 79 -7.98 -12.25 -7.92
C CYS A 79 -8.15 -11.32 -6.71
N LEU A 80 -9.38 -11.22 -6.20
CA LEU A 80 -9.70 -10.48 -4.98
C LEU A 80 -10.46 -11.40 -4.02
N LYS A 81 -9.87 -11.67 -2.87
CA LYS A 81 -10.47 -12.42 -1.75
C LYS A 81 -10.62 -11.52 -0.54
N GLU A 82 -11.15 -12.04 0.57
CA GLU A 82 -11.39 -11.27 1.79
C GLU A 82 -10.12 -10.64 2.39
N PHE A 83 -9.04 -11.42 2.50
CA PHE A 83 -7.78 -10.96 3.12
C PHE A 83 -6.57 -11.06 2.19
N GLN A 84 -6.78 -11.37 0.91
CA GLN A 84 -5.72 -11.55 -0.07
C GLN A 84 -6.14 -11.08 -1.45
N ALA A 85 -5.17 -10.65 -2.26
CA ALA A 85 -5.36 -10.37 -3.67
C ALA A 85 -4.15 -10.81 -4.50
N LYS A 86 -4.38 -10.92 -5.82
CA LYS A 86 -3.31 -11.02 -6.82
C LYS A 86 -3.43 -9.83 -7.76
N VAL A 87 -2.34 -9.09 -7.90
CA VAL A 87 -2.24 -7.96 -8.83
C VAL A 87 -1.22 -8.30 -9.91
N CYS A 88 -1.58 -8.10 -11.17
CA CYS A 88 -0.69 -8.23 -12.31
C CYS A 88 -0.12 -6.87 -12.71
N TYR A 89 1.19 -6.81 -12.91
CA TYR A 89 1.89 -5.69 -13.54
C TYR A 89 3.03 -6.22 -14.41
N ASN A 90 3.07 -5.82 -15.69
CA ASN A 90 4.08 -6.27 -16.66
C ASN A 90 4.29 -7.80 -16.66
N TYR A 91 3.19 -8.58 -16.71
CA TYR A 91 3.19 -10.05 -16.66
C TYR A 91 3.68 -10.68 -15.35
N ASN A 92 4.06 -9.87 -14.35
CA ASN A 92 4.43 -10.35 -13.02
C ASN A 92 3.21 -10.33 -12.10
N ILE A 93 3.03 -11.41 -11.33
CA ILE A 93 1.96 -11.55 -10.36
C ILE A 93 2.50 -11.27 -8.96
N TYR A 94 1.87 -10.34 -8.27
CA TYR A 94 2.16 -9.98 -6.89
C TYR A 94 1.05 -10.52 -5.99
N ASN A 95 1.44 -11.29 -4.98
CA ASN A 95 0.54 -11.63 -3.89
C ASN A 95 0.45 -10.45 -2.92
N VAL A 96 -0.76 -10.08 -2.54
CA VAL A 96 -1.04 -8.97 -1.62
C VAL A 96 -1.83 -9.53 -0.45
N ASP A 97 -1.36 -9.28 0.76
CA ASP A 97 -2.10 -9.52 1.99
C ASP A 97 -2.84 -8.25 2.41
N ILE A 98 -4.02 -8.43 2.99
CA ILE A 98 -4.96 -7.34 3.28
C ILE A 98 -5.48 -7.48 4.70
N GLU A 99 -5.32 -6.41 5.48
CA GLU A 99 -5.95 -6.23 6.79
C GLU A 99 -7.07 -5.21 6.69
N ILE A 100 -8.25 -5.61 7.18
CA ILE A 100 -9.44 -4.77 7.16
C ILE A 100 -10.05 -4.79 8.55
N ASN A 101 -10.34 -3.61 9.07
CA ASN A 101 -11.16 -3.44 10.27
C ASN A 101 -12.09 -2.22 10.09
N ASN A 102 -12.82 -1.85 11.14
CA ASN A 102 -13.78 -0.74 11.08
C ASN A 102 -13.14 0.64 10.83
N ASN A 103 -11.81 0.75 10.97
CA ASN A 103 -11.10 2.00 10.90
C ASN A 103 -10.27 2.17 9.63
N PHE A 104 -9.62 1.11 9.15
CA PHE A 104 -8.76 1.19 7.97
C PHE A 104 -8.76 -0.09 7.12
N ILE A 105 -8.30 0.08 5.88
CA ILE A 105 -7.80 -1.00 5.01
C ILE A 105 -6.29 -0.81 4.89
N TYR A 106 -5.53 -1.87 5.13
CA TYR A 106 -4.09 -1.92 4.93
C TYR A 106 -3.74 -3.06 4.00
N SER A 107 -3.07 -2.78 2.89
CA SER A 107 -2.62 -3.78 1.92
C SER A 107 -1.11 -3.76 1.84
N PHE A 108 -0.47 -4.93 1.79
CA PHE A 108 0.99 -5.02 1.68
C PHE A 108 1.42 -6.22 0.85
N THR A 109 2.60 -6.11 0.24
CA THR A 109 3.22 -7.16 -0.57
C THR A 109 4.72 -7.22 -0.30
N SER A 110 5.31 -8.41 -0.45
CA SER A 110 6.75 -8.65 -0.34
C SER A 110 7.17 -9.86 -1.17
N ASN A 111 8.25 -9.78 -1.95
CA ASN A 111 8.79 -10.92 -2.69
C ASN A 111 9.67 -11.78 -1.77
N ASP A 112 9.09 -12.76 -1.06
CA ASP A 112 9.79 -13.81 -0.27
C ASP A 112 10.76 -13.34 0.82
N PHE A 113 10.75 -12.06 1.16
CA PHE A 113 11.48 -11.53 2.30
C PHE A 113 10.59 -11.51 3.54
N LYS A 114 11.19 -11.83 4.69
CA LYS A 114 10.52 -11.60 5.97
C LYS A 114 10.39 -10.09 6.21
N THR A 115 9.18 -9.57 6.07
CA THR A 115 8.84 -8.19 6.43
C THR A 115 8.10 -8.13 7.75
N ASP A 116 8.18 -6.98 8.40
CA ASP A 116 7.24 -6.57 9.44
C ASP A 116 6.70 -5.18 9.10
N TYR A 117 5.69 -4.72 9.82
CA TYR A 117 5.16 -3.38 9.67
C TYR A 117 4.72 -2.78 11.01
N CYS A 118 4.59 -1.46 11.04
CA CYS A 118 4.03 -0.75 12.19
C CYS A 118 3.09 0.34 11.70
N ILE A 119 1.88 0.39 12.28
CA ILE A 119 0.83 1.36 11.97
C ILE A 119 0.51 2.12 13.25
N LEU A 120 0.74 3.44 13.26
CA LEU A 120 0.38 4.33 14.37
C LEU A 120 -0.11 5.67 13.81
N SER A 121 -0.49 6.60 14.69
CA SER A 121 -1.07 7.88 14.28
C SER A 121 -0.08 8.89 13.70
N SER A 122 1.22 8.65 13.79
CA SER A 122 2.24 9.56 13.28
C SER A 122 3.54 8.85 12.91
N GLN A 123 4.30 9.46 12.00
CA GLN A 123 5.65 8.99 11.66
C GLN A 123 6.55 8.89 12.90
N PHE A 124 6.48 9.86 13.82
CA PHE A 124 7.29 9.86 15.04
C PHE A 124 7.02 8.62 15.89
N SER A 125 5.75 8.32 16.15
CA SER A 125 5.34 7.16 16.95
C SER A 125 5.76 5.85 16.29
N VAL A 126 5.59 5.72 14.97
CA VAL A 126 6.04 4.54 14.22
C VAL A 126 7.55 4.36 14.32
N LEU A 127 8.34 5.43 14.12
CA LEU A 127 9.79 5.34 14.22
C LEU A 127 10.27 5.02 15.64
N GLN A 128 9.61 5.54 16.66
CA GLN A 128 9.92 5.21 18.06
C GLN A 128 9.66 3.73 18.37
N GLN A 129 8.54 3.18 17.88
CA GLN A 129 8.21 1.76 18.05
C GLN A 129 9.23 0.85 17.34
N ILE A 130 9.58 1.19 16.10
CA ILE A 130 10.56 0.42 15.33
C ILE A 130 11.97 0.54 15.94
N SER A 131 12.34 1.72 16.46
CA SER A 131 13.62 1.96 17.15
C SER A 131 13.75 1.10 18.40
N THR A 132 12.69 1.01 19.21
CA THR A 132 12.62 0.12 20.37
C THR A 132 12.84 -1.33 19.97
N LYS A 133 12.19 -1.78 18.88
CA LYS A 133 12.31 -3.16 18.40
C LYS A 133 13.71 -3.50 17.89
N PHE A 134 14.40 -2.56 17.23
CA PHE A 134 15.78 -2.76 16.79
C PHE A 134 16.83 -2.44 17.86
N ASN A 135 16.39 -2.00 19.05
CA ASN A 135 17.23 -1.57 20.15
C ASN A 135 18.34 -0.59 19.72
N GLN A 136 18.01 0.34 18.82
CA GLN A 136 18.94 1.36 18.33
C GLN A 136 18.20 2.56 17.72
N PRO A 137 18.83 3.75 17.63
CA PRO A 137 18.28 4.89 16.92
C PRO A 137 18.05 4.58 15.44
N ILE A 138 16.93 5.05 14.89
CA ILE A 138 16.62 4.94 13.47
C ILE A 138 16.18 6.29 12.91
N SER A 139 16.40 6.51 11.62
CA SER A 139 15.81 7.66 10.89
C SER A 139 15.25 7.21 9.55
N LEU A 140 14.13 7.81 9.13
CA LEU A 140 13.55 7.58 7.81
C LEU A 140 14.20 8.52 6.78
N ASN A 141 14.84 7.95 5.76
CA ASN A 141 15.49 8.70 4.68
C ASN A 141 14.95 8.26 3.32
N LYS A 142 15.31 8.98 2.26
CA LYS A 142 15.05 8.62 0.87
C LYS A 142 16.35 8.58 0.08
N ASN A 143 16.46 7.64 -0.85
CA ASN A 143 17.59 7.61 -1.78
C ASN A 143 17.39 8.62 -2.93
N GLU A 144 18.34 8.68 -3.86
CA GLU A 144 18.30 9.54 -5.05
C GLU A 144 17.06 9.35 -5.93
N ASN A 145 16.46 8.16 -5.90
CA ASN A 145 15.23 7.81 -6.63
C ASN A 145 13.95 8.11 -5.81
N GLY A 146 14.08 8.74 -4.64
CA GLY A 146 12.96 9.06 -3.76
C GLY A 146 12.39 7.87 -2.99
N LEU A 147 13.03 6.69 -3.06
CA LEU A 147 12.58 5.49 -2.38
C LEU A 147 12.99 5.51 -0.90
N PRO A 148 12.06 5.24 0.02
CA PRO A 148 12.35 5.30 1.44
C PRO A 148 13.20 4.11 1.92
N TYR A 149 14.03 4.37 2.92
CA TYR A 149 14.76 3.38 3.70
C TYR A 149 14.89 3.84 5.16
N LEU A 150 15.01 2.89 6.07
CA LEU A 150 15.35 3.13 7.47
C LEU A 150 16.87 3.10 7.60
N LYS A 151 17.45 4.20 8.07
CA LYS A 151 18.87 4.28 8.42
C LYS A 151 19.07 3.79 9.85
N LEU A 152 19.87 2.73 9.99
CA LEU A 152 20.28 2.15 11.27
C LEU A 152 21.80 2.32 11.42
N LEU A 153 22.35 2.07 12.61
CA LEU A 153 23.79 2.13 12.84
C LEU A 153 24.53 0.99 12.12
N SER A 154 23.88 -0.17 11.98
CA SER A 154 24.49 -1.37 11.36
C SER A 154 24.38 -1.37 9.84
N HIS A 155 23.16 -1.28 9.31
CA HIS A 155 22.86 -1.33 7.89
C HIS A 155 21.50 -0.71 7.60
N ASP A 156 21.40 -0.03 6.46
CA ASP A 156 20.14 0.51 5.99
C ASP A 156 19.16 -0.62 5.67
N LYS A 157 17.89 -0.43 6.06
CA LYS A 157 16.80 -1.36 5.79
C LYS A 157 15.83 -0.77 4.80
N ILE A 158 15.52 -1.53 3.75
CA ILE A 158 14.47 -1.17 2.80
C ILE A 158 13.13 -1.09 3.54
N CYS A 159 12.36 -0.03 3.27
CA CYS A 159 11.02 0.13 3.82
C CYS A 159 10.05 0.72 2.81
N SER A 160 8.75 0.62 3.05
CA SER A 160 7.68 1.27 2.30
C SER A 160 6.82 2.04 3.27
N ILE A 161 6.43 3.24 2.87
CA ILE A 161 5.66 4.16 3.71
C ILE A 161 4.31 4.46 3.06
N THR A 162 3.30 4.63 3.90
CA THR A 162 1.98 5.10 3.49
C THR A 162 1.33 5.87 4.64
N HIS A 163 0.46 6.80 4.30
CA HIS A 163 -0.27 7.63 5.25
C HIS A 163 -1.62 8.04 4.66
N HIS A 164 -2.67 7.88 5.44
CA HIS A 164 -4.00 8.37 5.10
C HIS A 164 -4.77 8.68 6.38
N GLY A 165 -5.45 9.83 6.43
CA GLY A 165 -6.23 10.26 7.58
C GLY A 165 -5.42 10.21 8.88
N ALA A 166 -5.88 9.42 9.85
CA ALA A 166 -5.27 9.25 11.15
C ALA A 166 -4.16 8.19 11.22
N TYR A 167 -3.75 7.59 10.09
CA TYR A 167 -2.83 6.44 10.09
C TYR A 167 -1.57 6.70 9.27
N PHE A 168 -0.43 6.35 9.87
CA PHE A 168 0.88 6.28 9.25
C PHE A 168 1.41 4.85 9.38
N ALA A 169 1.88 4.26 8.28
CA ALA A 169 2.39 2.90 8.28
C ALA A 169 3.78 2.80 7.63
N ILE A 170 4.67 2.03 8.25
CA ILE A 170 5.95 1.61 7.64
C ILE A 170 6.00 0.10 7.60
N GLN A 171 6.13 -0.49 6.41
CA GLN A 171 6.55 -1.87 6.19
C GLN A 171 8.07 -1.89 5.99
N TYR A 172 8.80 -2.84 6.57
CA TYR A 172 10.25 -2.90 6.50
C TYR A 172 10.80 -4.33 6.54
N LEU A 173 12.00 -4.53 6.01
CA LEU A 173 12.71 -5.82 6.07
C LEU A 173 13.21 -6.11 7.50
N CYS A 174 12.90 -7.30 8.02
CA CYS A 174 13.37 -7.76 9.33
C CYS A 174 14.89 -7.87 9.40
#